data_AF-A0A7W0CYE5-F1
#
_entry.id   AF-A0A7W0CYE5-F1
#
_cell.length_a   1.000
_cell.length_b   1.000
_cell.length_c   1.000
_cell.angle_alpha   90.00
_cell.angle_beta   90.00
_cell.angle_gamma   90.00
#
_symmetry.space_group_name_H-M   'P 1'
#
loop_
_entity.id
_entity.type
_entity.pdbx_description
1 polymer ?
#
loop_
_entity_poly.entity_id
_entity_poly.type
_entity_poly.pdbx_seq_one_letter_code
_entity_poly.pdbx_strand_id
1 'polypeptide(L)'
;MGFRGRFALGLAWRMLLLLAALAAFAASLAAPNLGAARIIAAAMVAGAAIGLWNYIQRTNREVARFIEAIRFGDMSASFARPEAGSGFEALGEALDSGIRALRDERSRMADESRFYQAIVDDMPIPLLLVDPEERVEPVGKSARRMFGALSGVRVDDYAQFGAGFAQCLRALQPGQRQLVTMTSEGGQAQRVLLRVAAVHRLGSSHRVVTVQPIQEALNAVEIATQSDLVRVLTHEIMNSMTPVTSLARTAADLMASADCGGDETIADARAAVETLARRADGVMHFVESYRQISRTPQVNRQVFVAASFGDELRRLFQADWPADRIGFELSVEPETMMLDADPDLLAQVLINLLRNGADAAEAQGAEPRVAVRFEAVRGGGATILVDDNGPGIPEGKRSEVFLPFFTTKAKGTGVGLSLARQIVLAHDGTIAIEDSPLGGARFRIIL
;
A
#
# COMPACT_ATOMS: atom_id res chain seq x y z
N MET A 1 41.93 -17.28 -38.20
CA MET A 1 43.07 -17.39 -39.16
C MET A 1 42.66 -17.32 -40.65
N GLY A 2 41.39 -17.56 -41.03
CA GLY A 2 40.97 -17.58 -42.44
C GLY A 2 40.94 -16.22 -43.18
N PHE A 3 40.69 -15.11 -42.48
CA PHE A 3 40.63 -13.76 -43.07
C PHE A 3 41.95 -13.34 -43.73
N ARG A 4 43.07 -13.47 -43.00
CA ARG A 4 44.40 -13.10 -43.49
C ARG A 4 44.78 -13.86 -44.76
N GLY A 5 44.47 -15.15 -44.83
CA GLY A 5 44.79 -16.00 -45.99
C GLY A 5 44.01 -15.59 -47.24
N ARG A 6 42.69 -15.41 -47.16
CA ARG A 6 41.85 -15.12 -48.34
C ARG A 6 42.01 -13.68 -48.85
N PHE A 7 42.16 -12.71 -47.94
CA PHE A 7 42.46 -11.33 -48.32
C PHE A 7 43.86 -11.22 -48.94
N ALA A 8 44.88 -11.84 -48.34
CA ALA A 8 46.23 -11.84 -48.88
C ALA A 8 46.29 -12.53 -50.25
N LEU A 9 45.56 -13.64 -50.44
CA LEU A 9 45.47 -14.33 -51.73
C LEU A 9 44.79 -13.45 -52.80
N GLY A 10 43.69 -12.78 -52.43
CA GLY A 10 42.97 -11.85 -53.31
C GLY A 10 43.75 -10.59 -53.67
N LEU A 11 44.59 -10.12 -52.75
CA LEU A 11 45.54 -9.02 -52.97
C LEU A 11 46.71 -9.47 -53.85
N ALA A 12 47.31 -10.62 -53.55
CA ALA A 12 48.41 -11.21 -54.30
C ALA A 12 48.02 -11.50 -55.76
N TRP A 13 46.81 -12.05 -55.99
CA TRP A 13 46.28 -12.27 -57.34
C TRP A 13 46.16 -10.97 -58.14
N ARG A 14 45.63 -9.91 -57.52
CA ARG A 14 45.49 -8.60 -58.18
C ARG A 14 46.84 -7.91 -58.41
N MET A 15 47.79 -8.06 -57.48
CA MET A 15 49.18 -7.62 -57.68
C MET A 15 49.84 -8.38 -58.83
N LEU A 16 49.65 -9.70 -58.93
CA LEU A 16 50.15 -10.52 -60.03
C LEU A 16 49.54 -10.11 -61.37
N LEU A 17 48.23 -9.86 -61.42
CA LEU A 17 47.55 -9.34 -62.62
C LEU A 17 48.11 -7.98 -63.04
N LEU A 18 48.35 -7.07 -62.08
CA LEU A 18 48.96 -5.77 -62.36
C LEU A 18 50.39 -5.92 -62.90
N LEU A 19 51.19 -6.79 -62.29
CA LEU A 19 52.55 -7.09 -62.75
C LEU A 19 52.56 -7.72 -64.14
N ALA A 20 51.64 -8.63 -64.43
CA ALA A 20 51.48 -9.24 -65.76
C ALA A 20 51.06 -8.20 -66.80
N ALA A 21 50.13 -7.30 -66.46
CA ALA A 21 49.71 -6.20 -67.34
C ALA A 21 50.86 -5.22 -67.60
N LEU A 22 51.65 -4.89 -66.57
CA LEU A 22 52.87 -4.06 -66.69
C LEU A 22 53.92 -4.71 -67.59
N ALA A 23 54.15 -6.01 -67.44
CA ALA A 23 55.08 -6.77 -68.27
C ALA A 23 54.62 -6.82 -69.74
N ALA A 24 53.31 -7.03 -69.99
CA ALA A 24 52.73 -6.99 -71.32
C ALA A 24 52.84 -5.60 -71.96
N PHE A 25 52.63 -4.54 -71.17
CA PHE A 25 52.83 -3.16 -71.62
C PHE A 25 54.29 -2.88 -71.97
N ALA A 26 55.24 -3.29 -71.12
CA ALA A 26 56.66 -3.17 -71.38
C ALA A 26 57.09 -3.93 -72.66
N ALA A 27 56.59 -5.15 -72.86
CA ALA A 27 56.85 -5.92 -74.08
C ALA A 27 56.26 -5.23 -75.34
N SER A 28 55.10 -4.57 -75.23
CA SER A 28 54.49 -3.83 -76.33
C SER A 28 55.28 -2.58 -76.76
N LEU A 29 56.08 -2.00 -75.85
CA LEU A 29 56.97 -0.87 -76.16
C LEU A 29 58.19 -1.31 -76.98
N ALA A 30 58.69 -2.52 -76.75
CA ALA A 30 59.84 -3.08 -77.48
C ALA A 30 59.52 -3.49 -78.93
N ALA A 31 58.24 -3.68 -79.27
CA ALA A 31 57.80 -4.04 -80.62
C ALA A 31 57.36 -2.79 -81.42
N PRO A 32 58.02 -2.43 -82.55
CA PRO A 32 57.79 -1.16 -83.25
C PRO A 32 56.44 -1.04 -83.99
N ASN A 33 55.78 -2.14 -84.37
CA ASN A 33 54.58 -2.13 -85.24
C ASN A 33 53.24 -2.40 -84.54
N LEU A 34 53.17 -2.29 -83.20
CA LEU A 34 51.99 -2.68 -82.41
C LEU A 34 51.32 -1.51 -81.67
N GLY A 35 50.99 -0.43 -82.38
CA GLY A 35 50.36 0.77 -81.78
C GLY A 35 49.05 0.49 -81.03
N ALA A 36 48.15 -0.31 -81.61
CA ALA A 36 46.88 -0.69 -80.97
C ALA A 36 47.09 -1.54 -79.70
N ALA A 37 48.08 -2.44 -79.70
CA ALA A 37 48.39 -3.29 -78.56
C ALA A 37 48.88 -2.49 -77.34
N ARG A 38 49.62 -1.38 -77.58
CA ARG A 38 50.08 -0.48 -76.51
C ARG A 38 48.92 0.20 -75.80
N ILE A 39 47.92 0.65 -76.54
CA ILE A 39 46.71 1.29 -75.98
C ILE A 39 45.93 0.29 -75.13
N ILE A 40 45.75 -0.94 -75.64
CA ILE A 40 45.07 -2.01 -74.90
C ILE A 40 45.85 -2.38 -73.64
N ALA A 41 47.18 -2.55 -73.72
CA ALA A 41 48.01 -2.88 -72.57
C ALA A 41 48.03 -1.76 -71.52
N ALA A 42 48.05 -0.49 -71.92
CA ALA A 42 47.89 0.65 -71.01
C ALA A 42 46.52 0.63 -70.31
N ALA A 43 45.45 0.36 -71.05
CA ALA A 43 44.10 0.23 -70.48
C ALA A 43 44.00 -0.93 -69.49
N MET A 44 44.66 -2.07 -69.75
CA MET A 44 44.74 -3.20 -68.81
C MET A 44 45.48 -2.84 -67.52
N VAL A 45 46.61 -2.13 -67.62
CA VAL A 45 47.36 -1.65 -66.44
C VAL A 45 46.50 -0.72 -65.61
N ALA A 46 45.85 0.26 -66.25
CA ALA A 46 44.94 1.18 -65.58
C ALA A 46 43.77 0.44 -64.91
N GLY A 47 43.14 -0.52 -65.61
CA GLY A 47 42.07 -1.35 -65.06
C GLY A 47 42.50 -2.19 -63.86
N ALA A 48 43.69 -2.81 -63.92
CA ALA A 48 44.25 -3.58 -62.82
C ALA A 48 44.60 -2.70 -61.61
N ALA A 49 45.16 -1.51 -61.84
CA ALA A 49 45.48 -0.55 -60.79
C ALA A 49 44.22 0.00 -60.10
N ILE A 50 43.19 0.37 -60.88
CA ILE A 50 41.89 0.81 -60.36
C ILE A 50 41.21 -0.32 -59.58
N GLY A 51 41.27 -1.57 -60.08
CA GLY A 51 40.74 -2.74 -59.40
C GLY A 51 41.41 -3.01 -58.04
N LEU A 52 42.73 -2.84 -57.96
CA LEU A 52 43.50 -2.97 -56.72
C LEU A 52 43.17 -1.83 -55.73
N TRP A 53 43.12 -0.60 -56.21
CA TRP A 53 42.77 0.57 -55.41
C TRP A 53 41.36 0.43 -54.81
N ASN A 54 40.38 0.06 -55.63
CA ASN A 54 38.99 -0.15 -55.20
C ASN A 54 38.88 -1.28 -54.16
N TYR A 55 39.68 -2.34 -54.31
CA TYR A 55 39.73 -3.44 -53.35
C TYR A 55 40.20 -2.99 -51.97
N ILE A 56 41.31 -2.23 -51.89
CA ILE A 56 41.86 -1.73 -50.62
C ILE A 56 40.94 -0.67 -49.99
N GLN A 57 40.44 0.28 -50.80
CA GLN A 57 39.56 1.35 -50.32
C GLN A 57 38.25 0.80 -49.75
N ARG A 58 37.74 -0.33 -50.27
CA ARG A 58 36.53 -0.96 -49.73
C ARG A 58 36.71 -1.40 -48.27
N THR A 59 37.84 -2.04 -47.93
CA THR A 59 38.16 -2.46 -46.56
C THR A 59 38.29 -1.26 -45.62
N ASN A 60 39.05 -0.23 -46.03
CA ASN A 60 39.26 0.96 -45.21
C ASN A 60 37.94 1.68 -44.92
N ARG A 61 37.02 1.76 -45.90
CA ARG A 61 35.68 2.33 -45.69
C ARG A 61 34.82 1.51 -44.72
N GLU A 62 34.93 0.19 -44.71
CA GLU A 62 34.19 -0.65 -43.75
C GLU A 62 34.69 -0.47 -42.33
N VAL A 63 36.01 -0.46 -42.13
CA VAL A 63 36.61 -0.20 -40.80
C VAL A 63 36.32 1.23 -40.34
N ALA A 64 36.42 2.23 -41.22
CA ALA A 64 36.10 3.61 -40.88
C ALA A 64 34.63 3.76 -40.46
N ARG A 65 33.69 3.14 -41.19
CA ARG A 65 32.27 3.13 -40.83
C ARG A 65 32.02 2.47 -39.48
N PHE A 66 32.75 1.40 -39.15
CA PHE A 66 32.65 0.76 -37.84
C PHE A 66 33.15 1.66 -36.70
N ILE A 67 34.29 2.33 -36.90
CA ILE A 67 34.82 3.29 -35.92
C ILE A 67 33.86 4.47 -35.73
N GLU A 68 33.27 4.99 -36.81
CA GLU A 68 32.23 6.02 -36.73
C GLU A 68 31.00 5.52 -35.99
N ALA A 69 30.53 4.31 -36.29
CA ALA A 69 29.39 3.70 -35.60
C ALA A 69 29.63 3.60 -34.09
N ILE A 70 30.81 3.16 -33.65
CA ILE A 70 31.18 3.14 -32.22
C ILE A 70 31.22 4.54 -31.63
N ARG A 71 31.89 5.48 -32.32
CA ARG A 71 32.07 6.86 -31.83
C ARG A 71 30.74 7.59 -31.65
N PHE A 72 29.79 7.38 -32.56
CA PHE A 72 28.47 8.00 -32.51
C PHE A 72 27.41 7.13 -31.80
N GLY A 73 27.79 5.93 -31.33
CA GLY A 73 26.89 5.02 -30.62
C GLY A 73 25.80 4.40 -31.51
N ASP A 74 26.01 4.36 -32.83
CA ASP A 74 25.09 3.71 -33.77
C ASP A 74 25.30 2.19 -33.75
N MET A 75 24.58 1.53 -32.83
CA MET A 75 24.61 0.07 -32.67
C MET A 75 23.65 -0.66 -33.62
N SER A 76 23.05 0.04 -34.59
CA SER A 76 22.16 -0.54 -35.61
C SER A 76 22.89 -0.83 -36.93
N ALA A 77 24.12 -0.34 -37.08
CA ALA A 77 24.93 -0.54 -38.27
C ALA A 77 25.22 -2.03 -38.54
N SER A 78 25.14 -2.42 -39.81
CA SER A 78 25.49 -3.75 -40.30
C SER A 78 26.60 -3.67 -41.36
N PHE A 79 27.56 -4.58 -41.23
CA PHE A 79 28.79 -4.63 -42.01
C PHE A 79 28.89 -5.90 -42.87
N ALA A 80 28.17 -6.98 -42.55
CA ALA A 80 28.09 -8.16 -43.41
C ALA A 80 27.29 -7.87 -44.70
N ARG A 81 27.90 -8.18 -45.86
CA ARG A 81 27.25 -8.11 -47.18
C ARG A 81 27.47 -9.41 -47.94
N PRO A 82 26.39 -10.16 -48.30
CA PRO A 82 26.51 -11.46 -48.98
C PRO A 82 27.26 -11.39 -50.32
N GLU A 83 27.19 -10.26 -51.03
CA GLU A 83 27.79 -10.09 -52.37
C GLU A 83 29.24 -9.54 -52.36
N ALA A 84 29.88 -9.44 -51.18
CA ALA A 84 31.19 -8.78 -51.07
C ALA A 84 32.41 -9.69 -51.36
N GLY A 85 32.19 -10.99 -51.56
CA GLY A 85 33.24 -11.99 -51.74
C GLY A 85 33.82 -12.50 -50.43
N SER A 86 34.41 -13.70 -50.47
CA SER A 86 34.71 -14.55 -49.30
C SER A 86 35.69 -14.00 -48.26
N GLY A 87 36.42 -12.93 -48.57
CA GLY A 87 37.31 -12.24 -47.63
C GLY A 87 36.63 -11.10 -46.85
N PHE A 88 35.63 -10.46 -47.45
CA PHE A 88 34.89 -9.34 -46.83
C PHE A 88 33.73 -9.83 -45.97
N GLU A 89 33.13 -10.96 -46.32
CA GLU A 89 32.10 -11.63 -45.52
C GLU A 89 32.60 -11.91 -44.10
N ALA A 90 33.78 -12.52 -43.95
CA ALA A 90 34.37 -12.81 -42.65
C ALA A 90 34.73 -11.56 -41.82
N LEU A 91 35.10 -10.45 -42.47
CA LEU A 91 35.35 -9.17 -41.78
C LEU A 91 34.03 -8.55 -41.32
N GLY A 92 33.03 -8.49 -42.20
CA GLY A 92 31.70 -8.00 -41.87
C GLY A 92 31.07 -8.77 -40.72
N GLU A 93 31.15 -10.10 -40.74
CA GLU A 93 30.69 -10.97 -39.65
C GLU A 93 31.41 -10.69 -38.32
N ALA A 94 32.73 -10.46 -38.35
CA ALA A 94 33.50 -10.14 -37.15
C ALA A 94 33.12 -8.76 -36.58
N LEU A 95 32.94 -7.75 -37.44
CA LEU A 95 32.50 -6.41 -37.04
C LEU A 95 31.07 -6.43 -36.50
N ASP A 96 30.15 -7.15 -37.16
CA ASP A 96 28.76 -7.33 -36.71
C ASP A 96 28.67 -8.08 -35.38
N SER A 97 29.55 -9.05 -35.16
CA SER A 97 29.65 -9.74 -33.86
C SER A 97 30.15 -8.79 -32.78
N GLY A 98 31.10 -7.90 -33.10
CA GLY A 98 31.59 -6.86 -32.18
C GLY A 98 30.51 -5.84 -31.79
N ILE A 99 29.75 -5.30 -32.75
CA ILE A 99 28.62 -4.39 -32.46
C ILE A 99 27.55 -5.09 -31.62
N ARG A 100 27.19 -6.32 -31.97
CA ARG A 100 26.21 -7.11 -31.19
C ARG A 100 26.66 -7.29 -29.74
N ALA A 101 27.91 -7.69 -29.50
CA ALA A 101 28.44 -7.84 -28.15
C ALA A 101 28.39 -6.52 -27.34
N LEU A 102 28.76 -5.39 -27.95
CA LEU A 102 28.68 -4.08 -27.28
C LEU A 102 27.24 -3.65 -26.99
N ARG A 103 26.33 -3.92 -27.92
CA ARG A 103 24.89 -3.65 -27.76
C ARG A 103 24.30 -4.47 -26.62
N ASP A 104 24.61 -5.76 -26.58
CA ASP A 104 24.12 -6.68 -25.55
C ASP A 104 24.64 -6.26 -24.17
N GLU A 105 25.92 -5.90 -24.06
CA GLU A 105 26.50 -5.40 -22.81
C GLU A 105 25.83 -4.10 -22.34
N ARG A 106 25.61 -3.13 -23.25
CA ARG A 106 24.88 -1.90 -22.91
C ARG A 106 23.44 -2.15 -22.52
N SER A 107 22.75 -3.06 -23.21
CA SER A 107 21.38 -3.43 -22.86
C SER A 107 21.35 -4.03 -21.46
N ARG A 108 22.28 -4.94 -21.15
CA ARG A 108 22.39 -5.55 -19.83
C ARG A 108 22.64 -4.52 -18.74
N MET A 109 23.58 -3.59 -18.94
CA MET A 109 23.83 -2.51 -17.99
C MET A 109 22.60 -1.61 -17.79
N ALA A 110 21.86 -1.30 -18.87
CA ALA A 110 20.65 -0.49 -18.81
C ALA A 110 19.50 -1.24 -18.10
N ASP A 111 19.34 -2.53 -18.35
CA ASP A 111 18.35 -3.39 -17.70
C ASP A 111 18.64 -3.53 -16.20
N GLU A 112 19.90 -3.76 -15.84
CA GLU A 112 20.35 -3.83 -14.45
C GLU A 112 20.15 -2.49 -13.72
N SER A 113 20.48 -1.36 -14.36
CA SER A 113 20.19 -0.03 -13.80
C SER A 113 18.70 0.22 -13.60
N ARG A 114 17.85 -0.18 -14.57
CA ARG A 114 16.39 -0.07 -14.45
C ARG A 114 15.85 -0.95 -13.33
N PHE A 115 16.39 -2.15 -13.18
CA PHE A 115 16.02 -3.08 -12.11
C PHE A 115 16.33 -2.49 -10.72
N TYR A 116 17.53 -1.97 -10.50
CA TYR A 116 17.87 -1.32 -9.22
C TYR A 116 17.04 -0.07 -8.95
N GLN A 117 16.78 0.75 -9.96
CA GLN A 117 15.92 1.93 -9.81
C GLN A 117 14.50 1.53 -9.44
N ALA A 118 13.95 0.46 -10.03
CA ALA A 118 12.64 -0.06 -9.69
C ALA A 118 12.57 -0.55 -8.22
N ILE A 119 13.58 -1.28 -7.75
CA ILE A 119 13.68 -1.71 -6.34
C ILE A 119 13.68 -0.49 -5.40
N VAL A 120 14.50 0.51 -5.71
CA VAL A 120 14.61 1.72 -4.88
C VAL A 120 13.32 2.54 -4.89
N ASP A 121 12.64 2.63 -6.03
CA ASP A 121 11.38 3.36 -6.15
C ASP A 121 10.22 2.68 -5.41
N ASP A 122 10.21 1.34 -5.34
CA ASP A 122 9.17 0.57 -4.64
C ASP A 122 9.49 0.36 -3.15
N MET A 123 10.69 0.70 -2.70
CA MET A 123 11.08 0.51 -1.31
C MET A 123 10.18 1.33 -0.36
N PRO A 124 9.55 0.71 0.65
CA PRO A 124 8.57 1.39 1.52
C PRO A 124 9.23 2.37 2.49
N ILE A 125 10.54 2.24 2.72
CA ILE A 125 11.28 3.09 3.66
C ILE A 125 11.84 4.31 2.90
N PRO A 126 11.50 5.53 3.33
CA PRO A 126 12.10 6.77 2.84
C PRO A 126 13.63 6.77 2.95
N LEU A 127 14.31 7.04 1.83
CA LEU A 127 15.75 7.27 1.75
C LEU A 127 16.06 8.74 1.46
N LEU A 128 17.00 9.30 2.19
CA LEU A 128 17.57 10.63 1.94
C LEU A 128 19.06 10.46 1.65
N LEU A 129 19.50 10.90 0.47
CA LEU A 129 20.91 10.96 0.12
C LEU A 129 21.46 12.33 0.53
N VAL A 130 22.53 12.36 1.30
CA VAL A 130 23.21 13.58 1.74
C VAL A 130 24.61 13.60 1.13
N ASP A 131 24.90 14.64 0.35
CA ASP A 131 26.20 14.85 -0.27
C ASP A 131 27.22 15.49 0.70
N PRO A 132 28.52 15.60 0.32
CA PRO A 132 29.53 16.26 1.13
C PRO A 132 29.26 17.75 1.42
N GLU A 133 28.50 18.43 0.55
CA GLU A 133 28.11 19.83 0.66
C GLU A 133 26.86 20.07 1.54
N GLU A 134 26.38 19.03 2.23
CA GLU A 134 25.16 19.02 3.05
C GLU A 134 23.86 19.27 2.26
N ARG A 135 23.82 18.92 0.98
CA ARG A 135 22.58 18.88 0.19
C ARG A 135 21.91 17.53 0.35
N VAL A 136 20.59 17.56 0.44
CA VAL A 136 19.75 16.38 0.64
C VAL A 136 18.89 16.13 -0.60
N GLU A 137 18.88 14.89 -1.06
CA GLU A 137 18.07 14.42 -2.18
C GLU A 137 17.19 13.24 -1.72
N PRO A 138 15.85 13.34 -1.82
CA PRO A 138 14.95 12.23 -1.52
C PRO A 138 14.99 11.18 -2.63
N VAL A 139 15.32 9.95 -2.24
CA VAL A 139 15.50 8.81 -3.15
C VAL A 139 14.31 7.85 -3.02
N GLY A 140 13.72 7.49 -4.16
CA GLY A 140 12.56 6.60 -4.23
C GLY A 140 11.21 7.30 -4.04
N LYS A 141 10.11 6.58 -4.34
CA LYS A 141 8.75 7.16 -4.26
C LYS A 141 8.34 7.46 -2.82
N SER A 142 8.75 6.62 -1.86
CA SER A 142 8.40 6.78 -0.44
C SER A 142 9.00 8.04 0.17
N ALA A 143 10.25 8.37 -0.16
CA ALA A 143 10.90 9.60 0.30
C ALA A 143 10.23 10.85 -0.28
N ARG A 144 9.94 10.86 -1.58
CA ARG A 144 9.25 11.97 -2.26
C ARG A 144 7.82 12.19 -1.75
N ARG A 145 7.13 11.14 -1.33
CA ARG A 145 5.82 11.25 -0.67
C ARG A 145 5.90 11.86 0.72
N MET A 146 6.94 11.50 1.50
CA MET A 146 7.07 11.95 2.90
C MET A 146 7.64 13.36 3.04
N PHE A 147 8.61 13.74 2.20
CA PHE A 147 9.34 15.00 2.30
C PHE A 147 9.01 15.97 1.15
N GLY A 148 7.99 15.67 0.35
CA GLY A 148 7.65 16.41 -0.86
C GLY A 148 8.73 16.32 -1.96
N ALA A 149 8.61 17.19 -2.95
CA ALA A 149 9.56 17.29 -4.07
C ALA A 149 10.80 18.16 -3.76
N LEU A 150 11.17 18.29 -2.48
CA LEU A 150 12.35 19.05 -2.04
C LEU A 150 13.62 18.30 -2.45
N SER A 151 14.21 18.65 -3.60
CA SER A 151 15.43 18.04 -4.12
C SER A 151 16.56 19.07 -4.20
N GLY A 152 17.75 18.71 -3.70
CA GLY A 152 18.94 19.55 -3.74
C GLY A 152 18.95 20.71 -2.72
N VAL A 153 18.09 20.62 -1.71
CA VAL A 153 17.97 21.56 -0.59
C VAL A 153 18.98 21.24 0.51
N ARG A 154 19.27 22.18 1.41
CA ARG A 154 20.23 21.95 2.49
C ARG A 154 19.60 21.18 3.64
N VAL A 155 20.41 20.52 4.46
CA VAL A 155 19.95 19.85 5.70
C VAL A 155 19.12 20.80 6.60
N ASP A 156 19.45 22.09 6.64
CA ASP A 156 18.73 23.08 7.46
C ASP A 156 17.28 23.31 7.01
N ASP A 157 16.97 23.12 5.72
CA ASP A 157 15.62 23.29 5.18
C ASP A 157 14.66 22.21 5.72
N TYR A 158 15.19 21.10 6.23
CA TYR A 158 14.42 20.06 6.91
C TYR A 158 14.03 20.44 8.35
N ALA A 159 14.44 21.61 8.86
CA ALA A 159 14.01 22.10 10.18
C ALA A 159 12.49 22.28 10.28
N GLN A 160 11.79 22.44 9.14
CA GLN A 160 10.32 22.45 9.09
C GLN A 160 9.67 21.14 9.59
N PHE A 161 10.39 20.02 9.45
CA PHE A 161 9.97 18.71 9.98
C PHE A 161 10.41 18.51 11.45
N GLY A 162 10.94 19.56 12.09
CA GLY A 162 11.40 19.57 13.47
C GLY A 162 12.90 19.89 13.59
N ALA A 163 13.25 20.80 14.50
CA ALA A 163 14.64 21.19 14.73
C ALA A 163 15.55 20.01 15.13
N GLY A 164 15.01 19.06 15.92
CA GLY A 164 15.73 17.84 16.31
C GLY A 164 16.01 16.90 15.13
N PHE A 165 15.15 16.90 14.09
CA PHE A 165 15.33 16.08 12.89
C PHE A 165 16.48 16.61 12.03
N ALA A 166 16.50 17.91 11.73
CA ALA A 166 17.59 18.54 10.96
C ALA A 166 18.94 18.43 11.68
N GLN A 167 18.97 18.65 13.01
CA GLN A 167 20.19 18.48 13.80
C GLN A 167 20.71 17.05 13.75
N CYS A 168 19.80 16.07 13.82
CA CYS A 168 20.17 14.66 13.72
C CYS A 168 20.72 14.32 12.33
N LEU A 169 20.09 14.78 11.24
CA LEU A 169 20.61 14.59 9.88
C LEU A 169 22.04 15.12 9.71
N ARG A 170 22.38 16.25 10.34
CA ARG A 170 23.74 16.79 10.35
C ARG A 170 24.69 15.94 11.17
N ALA A 171 24.34 15.66 12.42
CA ALA A 171 25.24 15.06 13.40
C ALA A 171 25.43 13.54 13.27
N LEU A 172 24.47 12.81 12.68
CA LEU A 172 24.49 11.35 12.68
C LEU A 172 25.60 10.79 11.77
N GLN A 173 26.44 9.94 12.35
CA GLN A 173 27.55 9.28 11.65
C GLN A 173 27.11 7.93 11.06
N PRO A 174 27.78 7.44 10.00
CA PRO A 174 27.52 6.11 9.46
C PRO A 174 27.58 5.01 10.53
N GLY A 175 26.60 4.10 10.53
CA GLY A 175 26.47 3.02 11.50
C GLY A 175 25.71 3.37 12.77
N GLN A 176 25.42 4.66 13.01
CA GLN A 176 24.58 5.08 14.14
C GLN A 176 23.09 4.98 13.81
N ARG A 177 22.30 4.81 14.88
CA ARG A 177 20.83 4.89 14.86
C ARG A 177 20.35 5.81 15.96
N GLN A 178 19.35 6.63 15.66
CA GLN A 178 18.78 7.55 16.65
C GLN A 178 17.28 7.69 16.45
N LEU A 179 16.54 7.68 17.55
CA LEU A 179 15.12 7.97 17.57
C LEU A 179 14.92 9.49 17.69
N VAL A 180 14.12 10.06 16.80
CA VAL A 180 13.84 11.50 16.78
C VAL A 180 12.34 11.74 16.58
N THR A 181 11.83 12.81 17.16
CA THR A 181 10.47 13.29 16.87
C THR A 181 10.51 14.17 15.63
N MET A 182 9.68 13.83 14.65
CA MET A 182 9.52 14.54 13.39
C MET A 182 8.07 15.00 13.26
N THR A 183 7.86 16.21 12.76
CA THR A 183 6.54 16.74 12.43
C THR A 183 6.19 16.35 11.00
N SER A 184 5.04 15.70 10.79
CA SER A 184 4.51 15.39 9.46
C SER A 184 3.96 16.65 8.76
N GLU A 185 3.73 16.60 7.44
CA GLU A 185 3.11 17.71 6.68
C GLU A 185 1.76 18.16 7.26
N GLY A 186 1.02 17.25 7.91
CA GLY A 186 -0.24 17.55 8.61
C GLY A 186 -0.09 18.16 10.02
N GLY A 187 1.12 18.54 10.43
CA GLY A 187 1.40 19.15 11.74
C GLY A 187 1.43 18.17 12.93
N GLN A 188 1.20 16.87 12.69
CA GLN A 188 1.26 15.86 13.74
C GLN A 188 2.70 15.43 14.02
N ALA A 189 3.06 15.35 15.30
CA ALA A 189 4.35 14.82 15.74
C ALA A 189 4.34 13.29 15.70
N GLN A 190 5.35 12.70 15.06
CA GLN A 190 5.56 11.26 14.96
C GLN A 190 7.00 10.88 15.31
N ARG A 191 7.18 9.70 15.91
CA ARG A 191 8.52 9.16 16.20
C ARG A 191 9.08 8.42 14.99
N VAL A 192 10.27 8.82 14.57
CA VAL A 192 11.00 8.22 13.45
C VAL A 192 12.37 7.71 13.90
N LEU A 193 12.74 6.53 13.40
CA LEU A 193 14.07 5.96 13.56
C LEU A 193 14.93 6.35 12.36
N LEU A 194 16.02 7.06 12.64
CA LEU A 194 17.03 7.44 11.66
C LEU A 194 18.21 6.46 11.72
N ARG A 195 18.66 5.98 10.57
CA ARG A 195 19.86 5.17 10.43
C ARG A 195 20.66 5.67 9.23
N VAL A 196 21.98 5.77 9.41
CA VAL A 196 22.88 6.27 8.37
C VAL A 196 23.81 5.16 7.88
N ALA A 197 23.94 5.06 6.57
CA ALA A 197 24.94 4.26 5.87
C ALA A 197 25.82 5.16 5.00
N ALA A 198 27.09 4.78 4.82
CA ALA A 198 27.99 5.46 3.87
C ALA A 198 27.96 4.73 2.53
N VAL A 199 27.84 5.49 1.44
CA VAL A 199 27.83 4.97 0.06
C VAL A 199 28.80 5.79 -0.78
N HIS A 200 29.50 5.15 -1.71
CA HIS A 200 30.45 5.83 -2.60
C HIS A 200 29.85 5.96 -3.99
N ARG A 201 29.85 7.18 -4.54
CA ARG A 201 29.36 7.46 -5.90
C ARG A 201 30.38 8.36 -6.61
N LEU A 202 30.86 7.91 -7.77
CA LEU A 202 31.77 8.70 -8.64
C LEU A 202 32.99 9.30 -7.90
N GLY A 203 33.55 8.56 -6.93
CA GLY A 203 34.72 9.01 -6.14
C GLY A 203 34.40 9.93 -4.96
N SER A 204 33.13 10.21 -4.67
CA SER A 204 32.68 11.01 -3.54
C SER A 204 31.86 10.17 -2.54
N SER A 205 32.08 10.42 -1.25
CA SER A 205 31.36 9.73 -0.16
C SER A 205 30.04 10.44 0.11
N HIS A 206 28.94 9.71 0.00
CA HIS A 206 27.60 10.18 0.33
C HIS A 206 27.07 9.43 1.55
N ARG A 207 26.18 10.07 2.29
CA ARG A 207 25.45 9.43 3.39
C ARG A 207 24.04 9.10 2.93
N VAL A 208 23.60 7.88 3.15
CA VAL A 208 22.21 7.47 2.95
C VAL A 208 21.55 7.39 4.32
N VAL A 209 20.55 8.24 4.55
CA VAL A 209 19.74 8.24 5.77
C VAL A 209 18.41 7.57 5.48
N THR A 210 18.12 6.48 6.18
CA THR A 210 16.79 5.87 6.16
C THR A 210 15.93 6.48 7.24
N VAL A 211 14.70 6.88 6.91
CA VAL A 211 13.73 7.42 7.87
C VAL A 211 12.59 6.43 8.02
N GLN A 212 12.54 5.73 9.16
CA GLN A 212 11.51 4.73 9.41
C GLN A 212 10.52 5.24 10.47
N PRO A 213 9.26 5.53 10.10
CA PRO A 213 8.20 5.79 11.07
C PRO A 213 7.97 4.55 11.93
N ILE A 214 7.93 4.72 13.25
CA ILE A 214 7.65 3.62 14.19
C ILE A 214 6.39 3.87 15.02
N GLN A 215 5.73 5.02 14.85
CA GLN A 215 4.62 5.42 15.71
C GLN A 215 3.43 4.46 15.60
N GLU A 216 3.06 4.03 14.39
CA GLU A 216 1.96 3.08 14.19
C GLU A 216 2.24 1.73 14.86
N ALA A 217 3.47 1.22 14.71
CA ALA A 217 3.89 -0.02 15.36
C ALA A 217 3.87 0.11 16.89
N LEU A 218 4.32 1.25 17.44
CA LEU A 218 4.26 1.52 18.88
C LEU A 218 2.81 1.59 19.38
N ASN A 219 1.94 2.31 18.67
CA ASN A 219 0.52 2.43 19.02
C ASN A 219 -0.16 1.06 18.99
N ALA A 220 0.13 0.23 17.99
CA ALA A 220 -0.41 -1.13 17.90
C ALA A 220 0.02 -2.00 19.09
N VAL A 221 1.29 -1.93 19.49
CA VAL A 221 1.81 -2.63 20.68
C VAL A 221 1.15 -2.12 21.96
N GLU A 222 0.98 -0.80 22.09
CA GLU A 222 0.33 -0.19 23.26
C GLU A 222 -1.14 -0.62 23.38
N ILE A 223 -1.91 -0.54 22.29
CA ILE A 223 -3.31 -0.99 22.24
C ILE A 223 -3.42 -2.48 22.55
N ALA A 224 -2.55 -3.31 21.98
CA ALA A 224 -2.54 -4.75 22.26
C ALA A 224 -2.27 -5.04 23.73
N THR A 225 -1.25 -4.40 24.31
CA THR A 225 -0.88 -4.57 25.73
C THR A 225 -2.00 -4.09 26.65
N GLN A 226 -2.64 -2.96 26.31
CA GLN A 226 -3.76 -2.43 27.07
C GLN A 226 -4.97 -3.38 27.00
N SER A 227 -5.31 -3.89 25.82
CA SER A 227 -6.37 -4.89 25.63
C SER A 227 -6.12 -6.16 26.45
N ASP A 228 -4.88 -6.66 26.45
CA ASP A 228 -4.50 -7.84 27.23
C ASP A 228 -4.62 -7.62 28.74
N LEU A 229 -4.18 -6.46 29.24
CA LEU A 229 -4.37 -6.08 30.64
C LEU A 229 -5.84 -6.02 31.02
N VAL A 230 -6.69 -5.40 30.18
CA VAL A 230 -8.14 -5.35 30.43
C VAL A 230 -8.74 -6.75 30.47
N ARG A 231 -8.31 -7.66 29.59
CA ARG A 231 -8.77 -9.05 29.57
C ARG A 231 -8.45 -9.77 30.88
N VAL A 232 -7.20 -9.66 31.36
CA VAL A 232 -6.76 -10.30 32.60
C VAL A 232 -7.49 -9.71 33.81
N LEU A 233 -7.55 -8.38 33.90
CA LEU A 233 -8.24 -7.69 35.00
C LEU A 233 -9.73 -8.04 35.03
N THR A 234 -10.39 -8.10 33.87
CA THR A 234 -11.80 -8.52 33.79
C THR A 234 -11.96 -9.94 34.31
N HIS A 235 -11.08 -10.86 33.92
CA HIS A 235 -11.15 -12.25 34.38
C HIS A 235 -11.01 -12.35 35.91
N GLU A 236 -10.03 -11.64 36.48
CA GLU A 236 -9.82 -11.61 37.93
C GLU A 236 -11.00 -10.96 38.68
N ILE A 237 -11.54 -9.85 38.16
CA ILE A 237 -12.70 -9.18 38.76
C ILE A 237 -13.92 -10.11 38.72
N MET A 238 -14.22 -10.71 37.57
CA MET A 238 -15.34 -11.66 37.43
C MET A 238 -15.18 -12.85 38.38
N ASN A 239 -13.96 -13.39 38.54
CA ASN A 239 -13.69 -14.49 39.47
C ASN A 239 -13.93 -14.10 40.93
N SER A 240 -13.56 -12.87 41.33
CA SER A 240 -13.79 -12.38 42.69
C SER A 240 -15.25 -11.94 42.95
N MET A 241 -15.94 -11.42 41.95
CA MET A 241 -17.25 -10.79 42.09
C MET A 241 -18.41 -11.77 41.87
N THR A 242 -18.22 -12.83 41.06
CA THR A 242 -19.28 -13.84 40.83
C THR A 242 -19.74 -14.49 42.14
N PRO A 243 -18.85 -14.96 43.04
CA PRO A 243 -19.26 -15.55 44.32
C PRO A 243 -19.93 -14.52 45.23
N VAL A 244 -19.43 -13.27 45.28
CA VAL A 244 -20.02 -12.19 46.07
C VAL A 244 -21.45 -11.91 45.63
N THR A 245 -21.67 -11.83 44.32
CA THR A 245 -23.00 -11.60 43.73
C THR A 245 -23.95 -12.76 44.04
N SER A 246 -23.47 -14.00 43.88
CA SER A 246 -24.24 -15.21 44.17
C SER A 246 -24.63 -15.34 45.65
N LEU A 247 -23.67 -15.11 46.55
CA LEU A 247 -23.91 -15.12 48.00
C LEU A 247 -24.85 -14.00 48.43
N ALA A 248 -24.70 -12.80 47.86
CA ALA A 248 -25.59 -11.68 48.12
C ALA A 248 -27.03 -11.98 47.70
N ARG A 249 -27.23 -12.57 46.50
CA ARG A 249 -28.55 -12.98 46.03
C ARG A 249 -29.15 -14.09 46.92
N THR A 250 -28.35 -15.09 47.25
CA THR A 250 -28.77 -16.19 48.13
C THR A 250 -29.16 -15.68 49.52
N ALA A 251 -28.39 -14.75 50.09
CA ALA A 251 -28.72 -14.11 51.35
C ALA A 251 -30.01 -13.27 51.24
N ALA A 252 -30.22 -12.54 50.14
CA ALA A 252 -31.47 -11.81 49.90
C ALA A 252 -32.68 -12.76 49.87
N ASP A 253 -32.58 -13.87 49.12
CA ASP A 253 -33.65 -14.87 48.99
C ASP A 253 -33.96 -15.56 50.34
N LEU A 254 -32.93 -15.93 51.11
CA LEU A 254 -33.08 -16.51 52.45
C LEU A 254 -33.71 -15.52 53.43
N MET A 255 -33.33 -14.24 53.39
CA MET A 255 -33.95 -13.22 54.25
C MET A 255 -35.38 -12.90 53.83
N ALA A 256 -35.69 -12.91 52.53
CA ALA A 256 -37.05 -12.75 52.02
C ALA A 256 -37.98 -13.88 52.49
N SER A 257 -37.48 -15.12 52.59
CA SER A 257 -38.23 -16.26 53.12
C SER A 257 -38.34 -16.31 54.64
N ALA A 258 -37.41 -15.68 55.37
CA ALA A 258 -37.40 -15.61 56.83
C ALA A 258 -38.17 -14.41 57.40
N ASP A 259 -38.49 -13.39 56.57
CA ASP A 259 -39.26 -12.23 57.00
C ASP A 259 -40.76 -12.56 57.11
N CYS A 260 -41.22 -12.75 58.35
CA CYS A 260 -42.62 -13.00 58.68
C CYS A 260 -43.42 -11.70 58.98
N GLY A 261 -42.86 -10.51 58.70
CA GLY A 261 -43.55 -9.22 58.85
C GLY A 261 -43.63 -8.67 60.28
N GLY A 262 -42.73 -9.12 61.17
CA GLY A 262 -42.80 -8.80 62.61
C GLY A 262 -41.58 -8.09 63.22
N ASP A 263 -40.43 -8.03 62.53
CA ASP A 263 -39.19 -7.43 63.05
C ASP A 263 -38.57 -6.45 62.04
N GLU A 264 -38.55 -5.17 62.41
CA GLU A 264 -37.99 -4.07 61.62
C GLU A 264 -36.50 -4.30 61.30
N THR A 265 -35.75 -4.96 62.19
CA THR A 265 -34.34 -5.28 62.00
C THR A 265 -34.11 -6.28 60.87
N ILE A 266 -35.03 -7.25 60.69
CA ILE A 266 -34.96 -8.24 59.62
C ILE A 266 -35.30 -7.59 58.28
N ALA A 267 -36.28 -6.68 58.28
CA ALA A 267 -36.64 -5.90 57.09
C ALA A 267 -35.48 -4.99 56.62
N ASP A 268 -34.81 -4.28 57.54
CA ASP A 268 -33.65 -3.45 57.23
C ASP A 268 -32.46 -4.27 56.71
N ALA A 269 -32.18 -5.41 57.35
CA ALA A 269 -31.11 -6.29 56.91
C ALA A 269 -31.39 -6.92 55.53
N ARG A 270 -32.66 -7.26 55.22
CA ARG A 270 -33.05 -7.68 53.87
C ARG A 270 -32.80 -6.58 52.85
N ALA A 271 -33.25 -5.35 53.14
CA ALA A 271 -33.06 -4.20 52.24
C ALA A 271 -31.57 -3.91 51.97
N ALA A 272 -30.71 -4.07 52.98
CA ALA A 272 -29.27 -3.93 52.84
C ALA A 272 -28.67 -5.01 51.92
N VAL A 273 -29.07 -6.27 52.09
CA VAL A 273 -28.57 -7.40 51.28
C VAL A 273 -29.09 -7.33 49.83
N GLU A 274 -30.35 -6.96 49.61
CA GLU A 274 -30.88 -6.71 48.27
C GLU A 274 -30.13 -5.57 47.56
N THR A 275 -29.80 -4.51 48.30
CA THR A 275 -29.00 -3.41 47.77
C THR A 275 -27.59 -3.87 47.41
N LEU A 276 -26.97 -4.72 48.25
CA LEU A 276 -25.66 -5.30 47.98
C LEU A 276 -25.67 -6.21 46.74
N ALA A 277 -26.69 -7.07 46.60
CA ALA A 277 -26.87 -7.92 45.42
C ALA A 277 -27.01 -7.08 44.15
N ARG A 278 -27.88 -6.06 44.16
CA ARG A 278 -28.08 -5.14 43.03
C ARG A 278 -26.80 -4.37 42.65
N ARG A 279 -26.01 -3.96 43.64
CA ARG A 279 -24.72 -3.28 43.40
C ARG A 279 -23.68 -4.23 42.81
N ALA A 280 -23.62 -5.48 43.29
CA ALA A 280 -22.71 -6.49 42.79
C ALA A 280 -23.03 -6.86 41.33
N ASP A 281 -24.31 -7.05 41.00
CA ASP A 281 -24.79 -7.24 39.62
C ASP A 281 -24.39 -6.06 38.71
N GLY A 282 -24.55 -4.82 39.20
CA GLY A 282 -24.15 -3.62 38.46
C GLY A 282 -22.65 -3.58 38.13
N VAL A 283 -21.79 -3.98 39.07
CA VAL A 283 -20.33 -4.05 38.83
C VAL A 283 -19.99 -5.13 37.82
N MET A 284 -20.58 -6.32 37.94
CA MET A 284 -20.41 -7.41 36.96
C MET A 284 -20.80 -6.96 35.55
N HIS A 285 -21.94 -6.27 35.44
CA HIS A 285 -22.42 -5.76 34.17
C HIS A 285 -21.52 -4.68 33.58
N PHE A 286 -21.00 -3.77 34.42
CA PHE A 286 -20.04 -2.74 34.02
C PHE A 286 -18.73 -3.35 33.48
N VAL A 287 -18.19 -4.34 34.18
CA VAL A 287 -16.94 -5.02 33.82
C VAL A 287 -17.09 -5.75 32.49
N GLU A 288 -18.19 -6.48 32.29
CA GLU A 288 -18.46 -7.16 31.03
C GLU A 288 -18.63 -6.16 29.88
N SER A 289 -19.33 -5.06 30.13
CA SER A 289 -19.52 -3.99 29.14
C SER A 289 -18.18 -3.32 28.75
N TYR A 290 -17.30 -3.08 29.72
CA TYR A 290 -15.96 -2.53 29.46
C TYR A 290 -15.07 -3.49 28.66
N ARG A 291 -15.15 -4.79 28.94
CA ARG A 291 -14.45 -5.83 28.19
C ARG A 291 -14.85 -5.86 26.72
N GLN A 292 -16.13 -5.64 26.41
CA GLN A 292 -16.63 -5.62 25.04
C GLN A 292 -16.04 -4.45 24.23
N ILE A 293 -15.86 -3.27 24.84
CA ILE A 293 -15.30 -2.08 24.15
C ILE A 293 -13.78 -2.14 24.03
N SER A 294 -13.11 -2.79 24.98
CA SER A 294 -11.64 -2.82 25.04
C SER A 294 -11.02 -3.79 24.06
N ARG A 295 -11.81 -4.65 23.42
CA ARG A 295 -11.35 -5.59 22.40
C ARG A 295 -11.62 -5.03 21.01
N THR A 296 -10.59 -4.95 20.18
CA THR A 296 -10.78 -4.72 18.75
C THR A 296 -11.50 -5.93 18.14
N PRO A 297 -12.67 -5.77 17.49
CA PRO A 297 -13.34 -6.86 16.80
C PRO A 297 -12.44 -7.40 15.68
N GLN A 298 -12.25 -8.71 15.61
CA GLN A 298 -11.64 -9.35 14.45
C GLN A 298 -12.75 -9.63 13.43
N VAL A 299 -12.68 -8.97 12.29
CA VAL A 299 -13.70 -9.07 11.23
C VAL A 299 -13.36 -10.24 10.31
N ASN A 300 -14.27 -11.21 10.23
CA ASN A 300 -14.19 -12.30 9.26
C ASN A 300 -15.14 -12.01 8.08
N ARG A 301 -14.66 -11.25 7.10
CA ARG A 301 -15.45 -10.83 5.94
C ARG A 301 -15.93 -12.03 5.12
N GLN A 302 -17.22 -12.02 4.80
CA GLN A 302 -17.89 -13.00 3.96
C GLN A 302 -18.80 -12.26 2.98
N VAL A 303 -18.92 -12.80 1.76
CA VAL A 303 -19.85 -12.28 0.76
C VAL A 303 -21.18 -13.02 0.89
N PHE A 304 -22.26 -12.29 1.24
CA PHE A 304 -23.59 -12.87 1.45
C PHE A 304 -24.71 -12.00 0.88
N VAL A 305 -25.89 -12.59 0.69
CA VAL A 305 -27.07 -11.93 0.09
C VAL A 305 -27.74 -11.03 1.13
N ALA A 306 -27.90 -9.73 0.81
CA ALA A 306 -28.47 -8.73 1.72
C ALA A 306 -29.93 -9.04 2.10
N ALA A 307 -30.73 -9.54 1.15
CA ALA A 307 -32.13 -9.90 1.40
C ALA A 307 -32.28 -11.00 2.47
N SER A 308 -31.53 -12.10 2.33
CA SER A 308 -31.56 -13.21 3.30
C SER A 308 -31.12 -12.78 4.69
N PHE A 309 -30.09 -11.92 4.76
CA PHE A 309 -29.61 -11.34 6.01
C PHE A 309 -30.63 -10.39 6.65
N GLY A 310 -31.27 -9.54 5.85
CA GLY A 310 -32.36 -8.67 6.31
C GLY A 310 -33.53 -9.45 6.89
N ASP A 311 -33.91 -10.59 6.28
CA ASP A 311 -34.95 -11.46 6.80
C ASP A 311 -34.56 -12.13 8.13
N GLU A 312 -33.28 -12.45 8.31
CA GLU A 312 -32.74 -12.95 9.58
C GLU A 312 -32.79 -11.89 10.67
N LEU A 313 -32.36 -10.66 10.36
CA LEU A 313 -32.48 -9.51 11.26
C LEU A 313 -33.93 -9.27 11.68
N ARG A 314 -34.88 -9.35 10.75
CA ARG A 314 -36.31 -9.22 11.04
C ARG A 314 -36.73 -10.27 12.09
N ARG A 315 -36.35 -11.54 11.90
CA ARG A 315 -36.68 -12.62 12.84
C ARG A 315 -36.08 -12.40 14.23
N LEU A 316 -34.80 -12.02 14.29
CA LEU A 316 -34.11 -11.74 15.55
C LEU A 316 -34.75 -10.57 16.30
N PHE A 317 -35.05 -9.48 15.60
CA PHE A 317 -35.71 -8.32 16.18
C PHE A 317 -37.13 -8.63 16.69
N GLN A 318 -37.91 -9.38 15.89
CA GLN A 318 -39.30 -9.74 16.24
C GLN A 318 -39.41 -10.74 17.40
N ALA A 319 -38.34 -11.42 17.77
CA ALA A 319 -38.30 -12.29 18.95
C ALA A 319 -38.44 -11.48 20.25
N ASP A 320 -37.83 -10.30 20.31
CA ASP A 320 -37.87 -9.41 21.48
C ASP A 320 -39.00 -8.36 21.39
N TRP A 321 -39.34 -7.91 20.16
CA TRP A 321 -40.45 -6.99 19.91
C TRP A 321 -41.45 -7.55 18.88
N PRO A 322 -42.56 -8.16 19.34
CA PRO A 322 -43.60 -8.68 18.45
C PRO A 322 -44.16 -7.59 17.52
N ALA A 323 -44.59 -7.98 16.31
CA ALA A 323 -45.08 -7.06 15.29
C ALA A 323 -46.29 -6.21 15.73
N ASP A 324 -47.10 -6.71 16.66
CA ASP A 324 -48.24 -5.98 17.22
C ASP A 324 -47.81 -4.84 18.17
N ARG A 325 -46.57 -4.87 18.63
CA ARG A 325 -45.99 -3.88 19.55
C ARG A 325 -45.19 -2.80 18.83
N ILE A 326 -44.50 -3.15 17.75
CA ILE A 326 -43.71 -2.21 16.95
C ILE A 326 -43.75 -2.56 15.46
N GLY A 327 -43.98 -1.56 14.62
CA GLY A 327 -43.90 -1.73 13.16
C GLY A 327 -42.43 -1.88 12.73
N PHE A 328 -42.13 -2.92 11.96
CA PHE A 328 -40.81 -3.15 11.38
C PHE A 328 -40.86 -3.19 9.86
N GLU A 329 -40.21 -2.23 9.21
CA GLU A 329 -40.08 -2.16 7.76
C GLU A 329 -38.67 -2.57 7.30
N LEU A 330 -38.57 -3.39 6.26
CA LEU A 330 -37.29 -3.78 5.67
C LEU A 330 -37.37 -3.66 4.16
N SER A 331 -36.39 -2.98 3.57
CA SER A 331 -36.24 -2.82 2.12
C SER A 331 -34.79 -3.03 1.69
N VAL A 332 -34.58 -3.71 0.57
CA VAL A 332 -33.26 -4.00 -0.01
C VAL A 332 -33.27 -3.63 -1.49
N GLU A 333 -32.41 -2.70 -1.90
CA GLU A 333 -32.39 -2.17 -3.26
C GLU A 333 -30.96 -2.16 -3.84
N PRO A 334 -30.67 -2.93 -4.90
CA PRO A 334 -31.52 -3.94 -5.54
C PRO A 334 -31.66 -5.22 -4.68
N GLU A 335 -32.72 -6.00 -4.87
CA GLU A 335 -32.93 -7.27 -4.12
C GLU A 335 -31.76 -8.27 -4.26
N THR A 336 -31.01 -8.19 -5.36
CA THR A 336 -29.83 -9.02 -5.66
C THR A 336 -28.54 -8.52 -5.01
N MET A 337 -28.62 -7.50 -4.15
CA MET A 337 -27.48 -6.91 -3.48
C MET A 337 -26.72 -7.94 -2.63
N MET A 338 -25.39 -7.93 -2.78
CA MET A 338 -24.46 -8.70 -1.95
C MET A 338 -23.73 -7.75 -1.01
N LEU A 339 -23.49 -8.19 0.23
CA LEU A 339 -22.67 -7.49 1.21
C LEU A 339 -21.36 -8.25 1.40
N ASP A 340 -20.25 -7.52 1.53
CA ASP A 340 -18.93 -8.05 1.90
C ASP A 340 -18.58 -7.57 3.32
N ALA A 341 -19.02 -8.33 4.31
CA ALA A 341 -18.89 -7.99 5.73
C ALA A 341 -18.86 -9.24 6.60
N ASP A 342 -18.58 -9.11 7.89
CA ASP A 342 -18.82 -10.17 8.86
C ASP A 342 -20.31 -10.14 9.27
N PRO A 343 -21.11 -11.15 8.90
CA PRO A 343 -22.55 -11.13 9.12
C PRO A 343 -22.93 -11.10 10.61
N ASP A 344 -22.15 -11.76 11.47
CA ASP A 344 -22.45 -11.83 12.91
C ASP A 344 -22.20 -10.49 13.58
N LEU A 345 -21.06 -9.86 13.29
CA LEU A 345 -20.71 -8.54 13.82
C LEU A 345 -21.64 -7.45 13.25
N LEU A 346 -21.99 -7.53 11.97
CA LEU A 346 -22.94 -6.58 11.38
C LEU A 346 -24.35 -6.76 11.96
N ALA A 347 -24.78 -7.99 12.23
CA ALA A 347 -26.05 -8.23 12.91
C ALA A 347 -26.06 -7.64 14.31
N GLN A 348 -24.95 -7.78 15.06
CA GLN A 348 -24.81 -7.18 16.38
C GLN A 348 -24.97 -5.65 16.34
N VAL A 349 -24.37 -4.98 15.34
CA VAL A 349 -24.54 -3.54 15.12
C VAL A 349 -26.01 -3.20 14.89
N LEU A 350 -26.63 -3.84 13.89
CA LEU A 350 -27.97 -3.49 13.44
C LEU A 350 -29.04 -3.80 14.48
N ILE A 351 -28.94 -4.93 15.19
CA ILE A 351 -29.85 -5.26 16.31
C ILE A 351 -29.70 -4.25 17.44
N ASN A 352 -28.48 -3.81 17.76
CA ASN A 352 -28.29 -2.79 18.79
C ASN A 352 -28.89 -1.44 18.38
N LEU A 353 -28.78 -1.04 17.11
CA LEU A 353 -29.41 0.17 16.59
C LEU A 353 -30.94 0.06 16.61
N LEU A 354 -31.48 -1.06 16.13
CA LEU A 354 -32.92 -1.35 16.11
C LEU A 354 -33.53 -1.36 17.51
N ARG A 355 -32.86 -1.99 18.48
CA ARG A 355 -33.28 -1.96 19.88
C ARG A 355 -33.28 -0.53 20.44
N ASN A 356 -32.25 0.25 20.12
CA ASN A 356 -32.19 1.64 20.58
C ASN A 356 -33.31 2.49 19.98
N GLY A 357 -33.61 2.31 18.69
CA GLY A 357 -34.73 2.95 18.00
C GLY A 357 -36.08 2.50 18.55
N ALA A 358 -36.27 1.21 18.82
CA ALA A 358 -37.49 0.64 19.38
C ALA A 358 -37.81 1.22 20.76
N ASP A 359 -36.86 1.17 21.69
CA ASP A 359 -37.01 1.77 23.03
C ASP A 359 -37.36 3.26 22.95
N ALA A 360 -36.78 3.99 21.98
CA ALA A 360 -37.00 5.42 21.80
C ALA A 360 -38.39 5.73 21.21
N ALA A 361 -38.83 4.95 20.23
CA ALA A 361 -40.15 5.01 19.62
C ALA A 361 -41.27 4.66 20.62
N GLU A 362 -41.08 3.60 21.42
CA GLU A 362 -42.05 3.18 22.45
C GLU A 362 -42.29 4.27 23.50
N ALA A 363 -41.25 5.01 23.89
CA ALA A 363 -41.37 6.11 24.85
C ALA A 363 -42.24 7.27 24.33
N GLN A 364 -42.44 7.37 23.02
CA GLN A 364 -43.24 8.42 22.37
C GLN A 364 -44.72 8.03 22.18
N GLY A 365 -45.04 6.73 22.23
CA GLY A 365 -46.38 6.19 22.47
C GLY A 365 -47.35 6.11 21.28
N ALA A 366 -47.15 6.87 20.20
CA ALA A 366 -48.02 6.80 19.02
C ALA A 366 -47.38 5.92 17.93
N GLU A 367 -47.91 4.70 17.73
CA GLU A 367 -47.50 3.74 16.69
C GLU A 367 -45.98 3.65 16.49
N PRO A 368 -45.24 3.02 17.42
CA PRO A 368 -43.79 2.93 17.32
C PRO A 368 -43.39 2.15 16.06
N ARG A 369 -42.40 2.67 15.33
CA ARG A 369 -41.91 2.13 14.06
C ARG A 369 -40.40 2.22 13.97
N VAL A 370 -39.81 1.19 13.40
CA VAL A 370 -38.41 1.16 12.98
C VAL A 370 -38.31 0.61 11.55
N ALA A 371 -37.32 1.08 10.80
CA ALA A 371 -37.08 0.59 9.44
C ALA A 371 -35.58 0.32 9.21
N VAL A 372 -35.29 -0.70 8.40
CA VAL A 372 -33.94 -0.95 7.88
C VAL A 372 -33.97 -0.92 6.37
N ARG A 373 -33.05 -0.17 5.77
CA ARG A 373 -32.88 -0.12 4.32
C ARG A 373 -31.45 -0.42 3.92
N PHE A 374 -31.29 -1.29 2.94
CA PHE A 374 -30.02 -1.60 2.30
C PHE A 374 -30.02 -1.03 0.88
N GLU A 375 -29.04 -0.18 0.55
CA GLU A 375 -28.93 0.49 -0.75
C GLU A 375 -27.54 0.29 -1.35
N ALA A 376 -27.46 -0.17 -2.60
CA ALA A 376 -26.18 -0.28 -3.30
C ALA A 376 -25.64 1.10 -3.73
N VAL A 377 -24.35 1.33 -3.47
CA VAL A 377 -23.65 2.56 -3.87
C VAL A 377 -22.94 2.34 -5.20
N ARG A 378 -23.02 3.33 -6.10
CA ARG A 378 -22.24 3.34 -7.35
C ARG A 378 -20.74 3.31 -7.02
N GLY A 379 -20.06 2.22 -7.39
CA GLY A 379 -18.64 2.02 -7.11
C GLY A 379 -18.32 0.77 -6.27
N GLY A 380 -19.32 0.02 -5.80
CA GLY A 380 -19.13 -1.29 -5.17
C GLY A 380 -19.25 -1.34 -3.65
N GLY A 381 -19.85 -0.31 -3.02
CA GLY A 381 -20.12 -0.27 -1.57
C GLY A 381 -21.60 -0.40 -1.23
N ALA A 382 -21.92 -0.45 0.06
CA ALA A 382 -23.27 -0.58 0.58
C ALA A 382 -23.61 0.54 1.57
N THR A 383 -24.79 1.13 1.44
CA THR A 383 -25.36 2.01 2.47
C THR A 383 -26.44 1.25 3.23
N ILE A 384 -26.36 1.24 4.54
CA ILE A 384 -27.38 0.66 5.43
C ILE A 384 -27.96 1.79 6.27
N LEU A 385 -29.27 1.97 6.21
CA LEU A 385 -30.02 2.99 6.95
C LEU A 385 -30.87 2.29 8.01
N VAL A 386 -30.79 2.75 9.26
CA VAL A 386 -31.68 2.33 10.34
C VAL A 386 -32.43 3.56 10.82
N ASP A 387 -33.75 3.57 10.63
CA ASP A 387 -34.64 4.69 10.94
C ASP A 387 -35.57 4.33 12.11
N ASP A 388 -35.82 5.30 12.98
CA ASP A 388 -36.89 5.23 13.99
C ASP A 388 -37.80 6.47 13.94
N ASN A 389 -38.98 6.36 14.57
CA ASN A 389 -39.92 7.47 14.80
C ASN A 389 -39.95 7.96 16.25
N GLY A 390 -38.84 7.78 16.99
CA GLY A 390 -38.66 8.32 18.34
C GLY A 390 -38.34 9.82 18.35
N PRO A 391 -37.84 10.37 19.48
CA PRO A 391 -37.60 11.81 19.64
C PRO A 391 -36.40 12.35 18.85
N GLY A 392 -35.67 11.49 18.12
CA GLY A 392 -34.43 11.85 17.44
C GLY A 392 -33.26 12.13 18.38
N ILE A 393 -32.13 12.56 17.79
CA ILE A 393 -30.91 12.92 18.54
C ILE A 393 -30.53 14.37 18.19
N PRO A 394 -30.54 15.29 19.18
CA PRO A 394 -30.14 16.68 18.97
C PRO A 394 -28.74 16.79 18.38
N GLU A 395 -28.56 17.70 17.42
CA GLU A 395 -27.31 17.85 16.65
C GLU A 395 -26.06 17.95 17.55
N GLY A 396 -26.11 18.77 18.61
CA GLY A 396 -25.00 18.95 19.55
C GLY A 396 -24.62 17.69 20.35
N LYS A 397 -25.47 16.65 20.39
CA LYS A 397 -25.19 15.39 21.09
C LYS A 397 -24.78 14.25 20.16
N ARG A 398 -24.91 14.40 18.84
CA ARG A 398 -24.67 13.31 17.86
C ARG A 398 -23.24 12.76 17.90
N SER A 399 -22.23 13.56 18.25
CA SER A 399 -20.86 13.08 18.45
C SER A 399 -20.66 12.38 19.80
N GLU A 400 -21.37 12.82 20.84
CA GLU A 400 -21.24 12.30 22.20
C GLU A 400 -21.89 10.94 22.38
N VAL A 401 -22.97 10.64 21.64
CA VAL A 401 -23.68 9.35 21.77
C VAL A 401 -22.82 8.12 21.39
N PHE A 402 -21.71 8.32 20.68
CA PHE A 402 -20.75 7.27 20.37
C PHE A 402 -19.62 7.13 21.40
N LEU A 403 -19.58 7.99 22.43
CA LEU A 403 -18.62 7.85 23.52
C LEU A 403 -19.01 6.67 24.41
N PRO A 404 -18.03 5.84 24.84
CA PRO A 404 -18.28 4.78 25.81
C PRO A 404 -18.99 5.29 27.06
N PHE A 405 -19.95 4.51 27.56
CA PHE A 405 -20.75 4.79 28.77
C PHE A 405 -21.67 6.01 28.68
N PHE A 406 -21.79 6.64 27.51
CA PHE A 406 -22.79 7.67 27.29
C PHE A 406 -24.18 7.04 27.21
N THR A 407 -25.09 7.42 28.12
CA THR A 407 -26.47 6.97 28.08
C THR A 407 -27.40 7.98 28.74
N THR A 408 -28.61 8.11 28.21
CA THR A 408 -29.72 8.86 28.82
C THR A 408 -30.77 7.93 29.43
N LYS A 409 -30.61 6.61 29.29
CA LYS A 409 -31.56 5.59 29.77
C LYS A 409 -31.18 5.13 31.18
N ALA A 410 -32.16 5.02 32.08
CA ALA A 410 -31.94 4.61 33.47
C ALA A 410 -31.34 3.19 33.64
N LYS A 411 -31.53 2.31 32.65
CA LYS A 411 -30.99 0.93 32.61
C LYS A 411 -30.02 0.68 31.44
N GLY A 412 -29.55 1.73 30.77
CA GLY A 412 -28.63 1.58 29.64
C GLY A 412 -27.17 1.45 30.08
N THR A 413 -26.39 0.60 29.42
CA THR A 413 -24.94 0.49 29.67
C THR A 413 -24.13 1.61 29.03
N GLY A 414 -24.69 2.26 28.00
CA GLY A 414 -23.99 3.25 27.18
C GLY A 414 -22.86 2.67 26.32
N VAL A 415 -22.84 1.35 26.14
CA VAL A 415 -21.77 0.64 25.41
C VAL A 415 -22.14 0.30 23.97
N GLY A 416 -23.43 0.08 23.71
CA GLY A 416 -23.90 -0.42 22.41
C GLY A 416 -23.48 0.43 21.23
N LEU A 417 -23.67 1.76 21.30
CA LEU A 417 -23.33 2.66 20.18
C LEU A 417 -21.82 2.82 19.98
N SER A 418 -21.03 2.86 21.07
CA SER A 418 -19.56 2.89 20.95
C SER A 418 -19.02 1.60 20.31
N LEU A 419 -19.57 0.44 20.68
CA LEU A 419 -19.21 -0.84 20.08
C LEU A 419 -19.65 -0.91 18.62
N ALA A 420 -20.86 -0.44 18.31
CA ALA A 420 -21.35 -0.38 16.94
C ALA A 420 -20.41 0.42 16.03
N ARG A 421 -19.92 1.57 16.52
CA ARG A 421 -18.93 2.38 15.80
C ARG A 421 -17.60 1.65 15.63
N GLN A 422 -17.09 0.97 16.66
CA GLN A 422 -15.86 0.18 16.54
C GLN A 422 -15.98 -0.94 15.52
N ILE A 423 -17.10 -1.66 15.50
CA ILE A 423 -17.36 -2.75 14.53
C ILE A 423 -17.40 -2.18 13.11
N VAL A 424 -18.13 -1.09 12.87
CA VAL A 424 -18.22 -0.46 11.54
C VAL A 424 -16.85 0.04 11.07
N LEU A 425 -16.06 0.66 11.96
CA LEU A 425 -14.69 1.08 11.63
C LEU A 425 -13.77 -0.11 11.33
N ALA A 426 -13.93 -1.24 12.03
CA ALA A 426 -13.17 -2.46 11.75
C ALA A 426 -13.53 -3.10 10.39
N HIS A 427 -14.68 -2.75 9.83
CA HIS A 427 -15.08 -3.08 8.45
C HIS A 427 -14.65 -2.01 7.43
N ASP A 428 -13.74 -1.10 7.79
CA ASP A 428 -13.32 0.05 6.97
C ASP A 428 -14.48 0.99 6.59
N GLY A 429 -15.59 0.92 7.33
CA GLY A 429 -16.81 1.68 7.09
C GLY A 429 -16.93 2.93 7.94
N THR A 430 -18.06 3.63 7.78
CA THR A 430 -18.41 4.81 8.60
C THR A 430 -19.84 4.72 9.10
N ILE A 431 -20.12 5.30 10.27
CA ILE A 431 -21.47 5.43 10.85
C ILE A 431 -21.74 6.90 11.19
N ALA A 432 -22.89 7.41 10.77
CA ALA A 432 -23.34 8.78 10.99
C ALA A 432 -24.78 8.82 11.50
N ILE A 433 -25.17 9.95 12.10
CA ILE A 433 -26.52 10.18 12.61
C ILE A 433 -27.15 11.35 11.87
N GLU A 434 -28.35 11.14 11.36
CA GLU A 434 -29.15 12.07 10.58
C GLU A 434 -30.58 12.11 11.13
N ASP A 435 -31.39 13.05 10.65
CA ASP A 435 -32.81 13.08 10.96
C ASP A 435 -33.56 12.06 10.10
N SER A 436 -34.38 11.23 10.73
CA SER A 436 -35.16 10.20 10.05
C SER A 436 -36.37 10.80 9.34
N PRO A 437 -36.72 10.33 8.13
CA PRO A 437 -37.99 10.71 7.49
C PRO A 437 -39.22 10.23 8.27
N LEU A 438 -39.06 9.30 9.22
CA LEU A 438 -40.12 8.88 10.14
C LEU A 438 -40.30 9.87 11.32
N GLY A 439 -39.44 10.88 11.44
CA GLY A 439 -39.49 11.91 12.49
C GLY A 439 -38.54 11.70 13.67
N GLY A 440 -37.84 10.55 13.74
CA GLY A 440 -36.87 10.24 14.79
C GLY A 440 -35.40 10.29 14.33
N ALA A 441 -34.58 9.32 14.75
CA ALA A 441 -33.17 9.27 14.37
C ALA A 441 -32.93 8.32 13.19
N ARG A 442 -31.99 8.69 12.32
CA ARG A 442 -31.45 7.85 11.25
C ARG A 442 -29.99 7.54 11.54
N PHE A 443 -29.64 6.27 11.62
CA PHE A 443 -28.25 5.82 11.59
C PHE A 443 -27.89 5.40 10.16
N ARG A 444 -26.92 6.08 9.56
CA ARG A 444 -26.40 5.75 8.22
C ARG A 444 -25.04 5.10 8.33
N ILE A 445 -24.95 3.85 7.88
CA ILE A 445 -23.71 3.07 7.81
C ILE A 445 -23.29 2.95 6.35
N ILE A 446 -22.01 3.17 6.07
CA ILE A 446 -21.40 2.97 4.75
C ILE A 446 -20.31 1.91 4.90
N LEU A 447 -20.39 0.84 4.10
CA LEU A 447 -19.43 -0.26 4.03
C LEU A 447 -18.81 -0.37 2.63
#